data_AF-A0A7L3LGK2-F1
#
_entry.id   AF-A0A7L3LGK2-F1
#
_cell.length_a   1.000
_cell.length_b   1.000
_cell.length_c   1.000
_cell.angle_alpha   90.00
_cell.angle_beta   90.00
_cell.angle_gamma   90.00
#
_symmetry.space_group_name_H-M   'P 1'
#
loop_
_entity.id
_entity.type
_entity.pdbx_description
1 polymer ?
#
loop_
_entity_poly.entity_id
_entity_poly.type
_entity_poly.pdbx_seq_one_letter_code
_entity_poly.pdbx_strand_id
1 'polypeptide(L)'
;CGGSASGKTTVATRIIEALDVPWVVLLSMDSFYKVLDEGQQALAARSDYNFDHPDAFDFELLVSVLRKLKKGKSVKVPVYDFTTHSRRREWKTVYGANVIVFEGILAFANKELLKLLDMKVFVDTDSDIRLVRRLQRDIMERGRDIVGVIKQYNKFVKPAFEQYIEPTVQVADIVVPRGGENFVALDLIVQHVHSQLEKVRMEAALASAHQGQPLPTTLSVLENTPQVRGMHTIIRNKDTTRDEFIFYSKRLMRLLIEHALSFLPLKSVTVETPQGTTYEGKRFHRQRITGVSILRAGETMEQALTAVCKDIRLGKILIQTNHHTGEPELHYLRLPKEISEDYVILMDSTVSTGAAAMMAVRVLLDHDVQEDRIFLLSLLMAELGVHSVAYAFPRVRIITTAVDKRVSEEFHIIPGIGNFGDRYFGTDGPSAWSEGDGPNC
;
A
#
# COMPACT_ATOMS: atom_id res chain seq x y z
N CYS A 1 19.91 10.23 10.46
CA CYS A 1 20.42 11.58 10.76
C CYS A 1 21.91 11.68 10.39
N GLY A 2 22.50 12.86 10.35
CA GLY A 2 23.92 13.07 10.03
C GLY A 2 24.17 14.36 9.25
N GLY A 3 25.41 14.86 9.26
CA GLY A 3 25.78 16.14 8.64
C GLY A 3 25.52 16.20 7.12
N SER A 4 25.43 17.40 6.56
CA SER A 4 25.34 17.57 5.10
C SER A 4 26.45 16.79 4.40
N ALA A 5 26.13 16.11 3.30
CA ALA A 5 27.05 15.29 2.50
C ALA A 5 27.73 14.11 3.25
N SER A 6 27.18 13.66 4.38
CA SER A 6 27.65 12.45 5.08
C SER A 6 27.26 11.12 4.41
N GLY A 7 26.42 11.15 3.38
CA GLY A 7 25.95 9.93 2.70
C GLY A 7 24.68 9.31 3.29
N LYS A 8 23.87 10.07 4.06
CA LYS A 8 22.55 9.64 4.56
C LYS A 8 21.67 9.02 3.48
N THR A 9 21.49 9.73 2.36
CA THR A 9 20.63 9.29 1.28
C THR A 9 21.17 8.01 0.66
N THR A 10 22.50 7.88 0.51
CA THR A 10 23.15 6.65 0.04
C THR A 10 22.91 5.47 0.99
N VAL A 11 23.04 5.68 2.30
CA VAL A 11 22.73 4.66 3.32
C VAL A 11 21.26 4.26 3.25
N ALA A 12 20.35 5.24 3.16
CA ALA A 12 18.91 5.00 3.03
C ALA A 12 18.57 4.19 1.78
N THR A 13 19.11 4.56 0.62
CA THR A 13 18.90 3.84 -0.65
C THR A 13 19.40 2.40 -0.56
N ARG A 14 20.62 2.18 -0.03
CA ARG A 14 21.16 0.82 0.13
C ARG A 14 20.35 -0.04 1.09
N ILE A 15 19.85 0.54 2.18
CA ILE A 15 18.94 -0.16 3.09
C ILE A 15 17.67 -0.57 2.36
N ILE A 16 17.08 0.32 1.55
CA ILE A 16 15.87 0.02 0.78
C ILE A 16 16.13 -1.11 -0.22
N GLU A 17 17.24 -1.04 -0.96
CA GLU A 17 17.64 -2.08 -1.94
C GLU A 17 17.90 -3.44 -1.28
N ALA A 18 18.54 -3.45 -0.11
CA ALA A 18 18.89 -4.67 0.60
C ALA A 18 17.73 -5.27 1.42
N LEU A 19 16.75 -4.44 1.80
CA LEU A 19 15.58 -4.89 2.56
C LEU A 19 14.67 -5.82 1.76
N ASP A 20 14.60 -5.67 0.43
CA ASP A 20 13.80 -6.54 -0.45
C ASP A 20 12.40 -6.89 0.11
N VAL A 21 11.72 -5.88 0.68
CA VAL A 21 10.39 -6.00 1.28
C VAL A 21 9.43 -5.04 0.59
N PRO A 22 8.14 -5.38 0.52
CA PRO A 22 7.18 -4.56 -0.18
C PRO A 22 6.85 -3.36 0.68
N TRP A 23 6.49 -2.25 0.04
CA TRP A 23 5.98 -1.05 0.72
C TRP A 23 7.00 -0.37 1.62
N VAL A 24 8.20 -0.10 1.09
CA VAL A 24 9.19 0.80 1.71
C VAL A 24 9.05 2.21 1.14
N VAL A 25 8.90 3.19 2.01
CA VAL A 25 8.81 4.61 1.63
C VAL A 25 10.04 5.35 2.12
N LEU A 26 10.73 6.03 1.20
CA LEU A 26 11.74 7.03 1.52
C LEU A 26 11.08 8.41 1.68
N LEU A 27 11.14 8.96 2.90
CA LEU A 27 10.69 10.31 3.21
C LEU A 27 11.89 11.18 3.54
N SER A 28 12.15 12.21 2.73
CA SER A 28 13.23 13.16 2.97
C SER A 28 12.71 14.40 3.69
N MET A 29 13.40 14.79 4.76
CA MET A 29 13.15 16.00 5.55
C MET A 29 13.23 17.27 4.70
N ASP A 30 14.00 17.24 3.61
CA ASP A 30 14.14 18.37 2.68
C ASP A 30 12.82 18.77 2.01
N SER A 31 11.83 17.87 1.95
CA SER A 31 10.50 18.21 1.44
C SER A 31 9.76 19.23 2.32
N PHE A 32 10.21 19.41 3.58
CA PHE A 32 9.52 20.17 4.61
C PHE A 32 10.19 21.51 4.94
N TYR A 33 11.05 22.04 4.05
CA TYR A 33 11.49 23.42 4.18
C TYR A 33 10.29 24.39 4.18
N LYS A 34 10.40 25.45 4.98
CA LYS A 34 9.46 26.57 4.94
C LYS A 34 9.68 27.38 3.66
N VAL A 35 8.60 28.02 3.18
CA VAL A 35 8.69 28.95 2.05
C VAL A 35 9.33 30.24 2.56
N LEU A 36 10.36 30.70 1.86
CA LEU A 36 11.10 31.91 2.23
C LEU A 36 10.31 33.17 1.84
N ASP A 37 10.36 34.20 2.69
CA ASP A 37 9.88 35.54 2.36
C ASP A 37 10.85 36.27 1.39
N GLU A 38 10.44 37.42 0.84
CA GLU A 38 11.25 38.18 -0.15
C GLU A 38 12.63 38.58 0.39
N GLY A 39 12.75 38.89 1.68
CA GLY A 39 14.01 39.25 2.33
C GLY A 39 14.93 38.05 2.49
N GLN A 40 14.38 36.90 2.91
CA GLN A 40 15.07 35.63 3.04
C GLN A 40 15.50 35.08 1.68
N GLN A 41 14.70 35.25 0.63
CA GLN A 41 15.08 34.91 -0.74
C GLN A 41 16.28 35.73 -1.22
N ALA A 42 16.31 37.04 -0.92
CA ALA A 42 17.45 37.89 -1.24
C ALA A 42 18.73 37.47 -0.49
N LEU A 43 18.61 37.03 0.76
CA LEU A 43 19.72 36.46 1.54
C LEU A 43 20.17 35.11 0.95
N ALA A 44 19.24 34.22 0.61
CA ALA A 44 19.53 32.92 0.01
C ALA A 44 20.25 33.05 -1.35
N ALA A 45 19.85 34.01 -2.20
CA ALA A 45 20.51 34.30 -3.47
C ALA A 45 21.97 34.76 -3.30
N ARG A 46 22.31 35.32 -2.13
CA ARG A 46 23.68 35.75 -1.77
C ARG A 46 24.44 34.70 -0.95
N SER A 47 23.91 33.48 -0.86
CA SER A 47 24.42 32.40 -0.01
C SER A 47 24.51 32.78 1.47
N ASP A 48 23.64 33.69 1.92
CA ASP A 48 23.65 34.31 3.25
C ASP A 48 22.44 33.94 4.12
N TYR A 49 21.87 32.75 3.87
CA TYR A 49 20.75 32.19 4.62
C TYR A 49 21.11 30.81 5.18
N ASN A 50 20.70 30.54 6.43
CA ASN A 50 21.00 29.29 7.12
C ASN A 50 19.88 28.25 6.93
N PHE A 51 20.05 27.35 5.97
CA PHE A 51 19.14 26.22 5.74
C PHE A 51 19.33 25.08 6.74
N ASP A 52 20.45 25.06 7.47
CA ASP A 52 20.78 24.01 8.43
C ASP A 52 20.31 24.38 9.86
N HIS A 53 19.52 25.44 10.02
CA HIS A 53 18.89 25.83 11.29
C HIS A 53 17.53 25.12 11.47
N PRO A 54 17.14 24.71 12.70
CA PRO A 54 15.82 24.10 12.96
C PRO A 54 14.64 24.94 12.44
N ASP A 55 14.72 26.27 12.54
CA ASP A 55 13.63 27.16 12.10
C ASP A 55 13.36 27.13 10.59
N ALA A 56 14.30 26.64 9.79
CA ALA A 56 14.13 26.49 8.34
C ALA A 56 13.11 25.39 7.98
N PHE A 57 12.77 24.50 8.93
CA PHE A 57 11.89 23.36 8.70
C PHE A 57 10.52 23.54 9.36
N ASP A 58 9.51 23.02 8.67
CA ASP A 58 8.14 22.92 9.15
C ASP A 58 7.94 21.60 9.92
N PHE A 59 8.40 21.59 11.18
CA PHE A 59 8.30 20.40 12.04
C PHE A 59 6.87 19.99 12.36
N GLU A 60 5.93 20.93 12.45
CA GLU A 60 4.52 20.62 12.69
C GLU A 60 3.93 19.81 11.54
N LEU A 61 4.13 20.26 10.30
CA LEU A 61 3.72 19.52 9.11
C LEU A 61 4.39 18.15 9.07
N LEU A 62 5.71 18.09 9.28
CA LEU A 62 6.49 16.85 9.24
C LEU A 62 5.99 15.82 10.26
N VAL A 63 5.78 16.23 11.52
CA VAL A 63 5.25 15.38 12.59
C VAL A 63 3.83 14.90 12.23
N SER A 64 3.01 15.77 11.66
CA SER A 64 1.65 15.40 11.23
C SER A 64 1.66 14.35 10.11
N VAL A 65 2.58 14.47 9.13
CA VAL A 65 2.74 13.52 8.02
C VAL A 65 3.23 12.17 8.54
N LEU A 66 4.30 12.14 9.32
CA LEU A 66 4.82 10.89 9.88
C LEU A 66 3.81 10.18 10.78
N ARG A 67 3.03 10.94 11.58
CA ARG A 67 1.97 10.36 12.42
C ARG A 67 0.85 9.72 11.59
N LYS A 68 0.51 10.29 10.43
CA LYS A 68 -0.47 9.70 9.49
C LYS A 68 0.10 8.46 8.80
N LEU A 69 1.33 8.52 8.30
CA LEU A 69 2.01 7.38 7.67
C LEU A 69 2.16 6.21 8.64
N LYS A 70 2.52 6.46 9.91
CA LYS A 70 2.61 5.43 10.96
C LYS A 70 1.26 4.78 11.29
N LYS A 71 0.15 5.46 11.04
CA LYS A 71 -1.22 4.91 11.12
C LYS A 71 -1.65 4.18 9.85
N GLY A 72 -0.75 4.03 8.87
CA GLY A 72 -1.05 3.43 7.58
C GLY A 72 -1.98 4.29 6.72
N LYS A 73 -2.08 5.60 6.95
CA LYS A 73 -2.88 6.50 6.09
C LYS A 73 -2.04 7.07 4.97
N SER A 74 -2.64 7.24 3.79
CA SER A 74 -2.01 7.97 2.69
C SER A 74 -1.82 9.44 3.04
N VAL A 75 -0.72 10.04 2.58
CA VAL A 75 -0.40 11.45 2.84
C VAL A 75 0.14 12.12 1.59
N LYS A 76 -0.31 13.37 1.36
CA LYS A 76 0.27 14.25 0.36
C LYS A 76 1.50 14.93 0.96
N VAL A 77 2.67 14.60 0.42
CA VAL A 77 3.95 15.22 0.79
C VAL A 77 4.23 16.37 -0.18
N PRO A 78 4.58 17.56 0.32
CA PRO A 78 4.92 18.69 -0.55
C PRO A 78 6.20 18.39 -1.35
N VAL A 79 6.28 18.92 -2.57
CA VAL A 79 7.52 18.85 -3.37
C VAL A 79 8.23 20.20 -3.24
N TYR A 80 9.41 20.21 -2.63
CA TYR A 80 10.21 21.43 -2.45
C TYR A 80 11.13 21.67 -3.65
N ASP A 81 11.14 22.90 -4.15
CA ASP A 81 12.00 23.33 -5.25
C ASP A 81 13.20 24.10 -4.72
N PHE A 82 14.39 23.51 -4.82
CA PHE A 82 15.63 24.08 -4.30
C PHE A 82 16.15 25.28 -5.11
N THR A 83 15.64 25.50 -6.32
CA THR A 83 16.03 26.62 -7.18
C THR A 83 15.25 27.87 -6.82
N THR A 84 13.94 27.71 -6.58
CA THR A 84 13.04 28.83 -6.24
C THR A 84 12.79 28.98 -4.74
N HIS A 85 13.31 28.08 -3.91
CA HIS A 85 13.10 28.04 -2.46
C HIS A 85 11.61 28.10 -2.07
N SER A 86 10.79 27.41 -2.85
CA SER A 86 9.33 27.40 -2.72
C SER A 86 8.77 25.98 -2.81
N ARG A 87 7.52 25.79 -2.36
CA ARG A 87 6.80 24.53 -2.53
C ARG A 87 6.10 24.54 -3.89
N ARG A 88 6.27 23.49 -4.68
CA ARG A 88 5.52 23.32 -5.94
C ARG A 88 4.03 23.15 -5.64
N ARG A 89 3.19 23.47 -6.65
CA ARG A 89 1.74 23.23 -6.58
C ARG A 89 1.38 21.75 -6.58
N GLU A 90 2.28 20.92 -7.08
CA GLU A 90 2.17 19.46 -7.14
C GLU A 90 2.55 18.83 -5.80
N TRP A 91 1.82 17.76 -5.45
CA TRP A 91 2.03 16.99 -4.24
C TRP A 91 2.38 15.56 -4.61
N LYS A 92 3.34 14.96 -3.91
CA LYS A 92 3.64 13.54 -4.03
C LYS A 92 2.72 12.77 -3.06
N THR A 93 1.82 11.95 -3.58
CA THR A 93 1.03 11.04 -2.74
C THR A 93 1.91 9.88 -2.31
N VAL A 94 2.02 9.68 -1.00
CA VAL A 94 2.73 8.58 -0.37
C VAL A 94 1.69 7.67 0.30
N TYR A 95 1.65 6.42 -0.12
CA TYR A 95 0.73 5.40 0.40
C TYR A 95 1.27 4.74 1.66
N GLY A 96 0.41 4.07 2.42
CA GLY A 96 0.80 3.41 3.67
C GLY A 96 1.94 2.41 3.46
N ALA A 97 3.01 2.54 4.25
CA ALA A 97 4.22 1.74 4.12
C ALA A 97 4.38 0.78 5.30
N ASN A 98 4.99 -0.38 5.07
CA ASN A 98 5.41 -1.29 6.15
C ASN A 98 6.69 -0.79 6.80
N VAL A 99 7.57 -0.17 6.00
CA VAL A 99 8.81 0.45 6.47
C VAL A 99 8.86 1.87 5.95
N ILE A 100 9.08 2.83 6.85
CA ILE A 100 9.28 4.23 6.49
C ILE A 100 10.73 4.57 6.79
N VAL A 101 11.53 4.78 5.75
CA VAL A 101 12.89 5.29 5.88
C VAL A 101 12.82 6.81 5.85
N PHE A 102 13.00 7.43 7.02
CA PHE A 102 13.01 8.88 7.15
C PHE A 102 14.44 9.41 7.27
N GLU A 103 14.86 10.24 6.32
CA GLU A 103 16.20 10.83 6.30
C GLU A 103 16.18 12.36 6.38
N GLY A 104 17.19 12.92 7.05
CA GLY A 104 17.31 14.37 7.25
C GLY A 104 18.53 14.74 8.07
N ILE A 105 19.02 15.98 7.90
CA ILE A 105 20.15 16.53 8.65
C ILE A 105 19.79 16.81 10.12
N LEU A 106 18.53 17.15 10.39
CA LEU A 106 18.00 17.50 11.71
C LEU A 106 16.88 16.54 12.15
N ALA A 107 16.92 15.29 11.65
CA ALA A 107 15.91 14.28 11.97
C ALA A 107 15.78 14.01 13.47
N PHE A 108 16.84 14.28 14.25
CA PHE A 108 16.87 14.07 15.71
C PHE A 108 16.73 15.37 16.52
N ALA A 109 16.55 16.52 15.87
CA ALA A 109 16.50 17.82 16.56
C ALA A 109 15.18 18.06 17.32
N ASN A 110 14.08 17.43 16.90
CA ASN A 110 12.76 17.64 17.48
C ASN A 110 12.33 16.47 18.38
N LYS A 111 11.91 16.77 19.62
CA LYS A 111 11.51 15.76 20.63
C LYS A 111 10.25 14.98 20.23
N GLU A 112 9.28 15.60 19.57
CA GLU A 112 8.07 14.89 19.12
C GLU A 112 8.39 13.94 17.98
N LEU A 113 9.25 14.37 17.06
CA LEU A 113 9.74 13.53 15.96
C LEU A 113 10.48 12.30 16.49
N LEU A 114 11.39 12.47 17.45
CA LEU A 114 12.13 11.37 18.07
C LEU A 114 11.22 10.28 18.67
N LYS A 115 10.07 10.66 19.24
CA LYS A 115 9.07 9.71 19.78
C LYS A 115 8.37 8.89 18.70
N LEU A 116 8.36 9.35 17.45
CA LEU A 116 7.75 8.63 16.34
C LEU A 116 8.70 7.62 15.68
N LEU A 117 10.02 7.79 15.85
CA LEU A 117 11.05 6.95 15.22
C LEU A 117 11.30 5.67 16.02
N ASP A 118 11.08 4.53 15.40
CA ASP A 118 11.28 3.21 16.01
C ASP A 118 12.75 2.79 16.04
N MET A 119 13.56 3.26 15.08
CA MET A 119 14.99 3.02 14.98
C MET A 119 15.72 4.29 14.53
N LYS A 120 16.78 4.70 15.24
CA LYS A 120 17.51 5.95 15.01
C LYS A 120 18.95 5.67 14.57
N VAL A 121 19.20 5.84 13.27
CA VAL A 121 20.52 5.67 12.67
C VAL A 121 21.20 7.03 12.45
N PHE A 122 22.41 7.20 12.96
CA PHE A 122 23.27 8.36 12.69
C PHE A 122 24.41 7.99 11.75
N VAL A 123 24.57 8.74 10.67
CA VAL A 123 25.66 8.53 9.70
C VAL A 123 26.81 9.47 10.03
N ASP A 124 27.92 8.88 10.46
CA ASP A 124 29.12 9.58 10.87
C ASP A 124 30.18 9.58 9.76
N THR A 125 30.74 10.76 9.49
CA THR A 125 31.70 11.00 8.40
C THR A 125 32.49 12.25 8.71
N ASP A 126 33.81 12.17 8.49
CA ASP A 126 34.72 13.27 8.76
C ASP A 126 34.36 14.56 8.01
N SER A 127 34.63 15.70 8.64
CA SER A 127 34.19 17.01 8.16
C SER A 127 34.83 17.43 6.83
N ASP A 128 36.07 17.00 6.59
CA ASP A 128 36.82 17.20 5.35
C ASP A 128 36.23 16.38 4.19
N ILE A 129 35.91 15.10 4.42
CA ILE A 129 35.23 14.24 3.45
C ILE A 129 33.86 14.83 3.08
N ARG A 130 33.09 15.28 4.08
CA ARG A 130 31.80 15.94 3.87
C ARG A 130 31.94 17.22 3.05
N LEU A 131 32.95 18.05 3.34
CA LEU A 131 33.22 19.28 2.60
C LEU A 131 33.55 18.97 1.14
N VAL A 132 34.46 18.02 0.87
CA VAL A 132 34.84 17.62 -0.50
C VAL A 132 33.63 17.12 -1.28
N ARG A 133 32.83 16.22 -0.70
CA ARG A 133 31.60 15.71 -1.32
C ARG A 133 30.58 16.83 -1.58
N ARG A 134 30.45 17.78 -0.66
CA ARG A 134 29.55 18.94 -0.83
C ARG A 134 30.02 19.86 -1.95
N LEU A 135 31.32 20.14 -2.04
CA LEU A 135 31.90 20.95 -3.11
C LEU A 135 31.64 20.30 -4.47
N GLN A 136 31.95 19.02 -4.61
CA GLN A 136 31.70 18.27 -5.86
C GLN A 136 30.22 18.35 -6.27
N ARG A 137 29.31 18.02 -5.35
CA ARG A 137 27.87 18.03 -5.61
C ARG A 137 27.34 19.43 -5.96
N ASP A 138 27.66 20.44 -5.14
CA ASP A 138 27.09 21.78 -5.30
C ASP A 138 27.69 22.53 -6.51
N ILE A 139 28.93 22.23 -6.91
CA ILE A 139 29.57 22.80 -8.11
C ILE A 139 29.12 22.06 -9.37
N MET A 140 29.29 20.74 -9.40
CA MET A 140 29.08 19.94 -10.62
C MET A 140 27.60 19.72 -10.93
N GLU A 141 26.77 19.44 -9.91
CA GLU A 141 25.36 19.11 -10.14
C GLU A 141 24.45 20.35 -10.06
N ARG A 142 24.82 21.35 -9.27
CA ARG A 142 23.97 22.54 -8.99
C ARG A 142 24.51 23.85 -9.56
N GLY A 143 25.68 23.83 -10.22
CA GLY A 143 26.26 24.99 -10.91
C GLY A 143 26.64 26.16 -10.00
N ARG A 144 26.93 25.91 -8.71
CA ARG A 144 27.28 26.97 -7.75
C ARG A 144 28.77 27.33 -7.83
N ASP A 145 29.07 28.59 -7.52
CA ASP A 145 30.46 29.08 -7.41
C ASP A 145 31.17 28.56 -6.15
N ILE A 146 32.45 28.20 -6.30
CA ILE A 146 33.27 27.61 -5.23
C ILE A 146 33.43 28.54 -4.04
N VAL A 147 33.61 29.85 -4.27
CA VAL A 147 33.80 30.83 -3.19
C VAL A 147 32.51 30.96 -2.39
N GLY A 148 31.36 30.98 -3.07
CA GLY A 148 30.04 30.97 -2.44
C GLY A 148 29.80 29.73 -1.56
N VAL A 149 30.15 28.53 -2.04
CA VAL A 149 29.98 27.28 -1.29
C VAL A 149 30.87 27.25 -0.05
N ILE A 150 32.15 27.64 -0.16
CA ILE A 150 33.08 27.68 0.98
C ILE A 150 32.62 28.72 2.02
N LYS A 151 32.19 29.91 1.58
CA LYS A 151 31.64 30.93 2.47
C LYS A 151 30.43 30.40 3.24
N GLN A 152 29.48 29.76 2.56
CA GLN A 152 28.30 29.19 3.19
C GLN A 152 28.66 28.07 4.16
N TYR A 153 29.64 27.23 3.81
CA TYR A 153 30.08 26.12 4.65
C TYR A 153 30.65 26.62 5.99
N ASN A 154 31.59 27.56 5.93
CA ASN A 154 32.22 28.10 7.13
C ASN A 154 31.26 28.95 7.98
N LYS A 155 30.37 29.71 7.34
CA LYS A 155 29.47 30.62 8.04
C LYS A 155 28.27 29.90 8.67
N PHE A 156 27.73 28.88 8.01
CA PHE A 156 26.46 28.26 8.42
C PHE A 156 26.55 26.75 8.61
N VAL A 157 27.05 26.01 7.62
CA VAL A 157 26.93 24.53 7.61
C VAL A 157 27.74 23.89 8.73
N LYS A 158 29.00 24.28 8.89
CA LYS A 158 29.87 23.74 9.95
C LYS A 158 29.38 24.13 11.35
N PRO A 159 29.11 25.42 11.65
CA PRO A 159 28.55 25.80 12.95
C PRO A 159 27.20 25.12 13.26
N ALA A 160 26.30 25.02 12.28
CA ALA A 160 25.01 24.35 12.47
C ALA A 160 25.17 22.85 12.75
N PHE A 161 26.15 22.20 12.13
CA PHE A 161 26.46 20.80 12.42
C PHE A 161 26.92 20.63 13.87
N GLU A 162 27.92 21.39 14.30
CA GLU A 162 28.50 21.33 15.66
C GLU A 162 27.45 21.69 16.73
N GLN A 163 26.58 22.65 16.44
CA GLN A 163 25.58 23.12 17.41
C GLN A 163 24.32 22.24 17.48
N TYR A 164 23.79 21.79 16.34
CA TYR A 164 22.45 21.19 16.27
C TYR A 164 22.43 19.72 15.84
N ILE A 165 23.46 19.22 15.13
CA ILE A 165 23.43 17.89 14.52
C ILE A 165 24.32 16.92 15.30
N GLU A 166 25.59 17.26 15.51
CA GLU A 166 26.58 16.41 16.17
C GLU A 166 26.17 15.99 17.59
N PRO A 167 25.61 16.87 18.45
CA PRO A 167 25.17 16.46 19.78
C PRO A 167 24.07 15.39 19.75
N THR A 168 23.31 15.30 18.65
CA THR A 168 22.22 14.32 18.50
C THR A 168 22.69 12.89 18.29
N VAL A 169 24.00 12.65 18.14
CA VAL A 169 24.58 11.29 18.17
C VAL A 169 24.20 10.55 19.45
N GLN A 170 24.06 11.27 20.58
CA GLN A 170 23.74 10.68 21.88
C GLN A 170 22.37 9.99 21.94
N VAL A 171 21.44 10.36 21.04
CA VAL A 171 20.10 9.75 20.96
C VAL A 171 19.99 8.71 19.84
N ALA A 172 21.09 8.41 19.14
CA ALA A 172 21.13 7.41 18.08
C ALA A 172 21.22 6.01 18.69
N ASP A 173 20.46 5.07 18.10
CA ASP A 173 20.54 3.65 18.45
C ASP A 173 21.75 3.00 17.76
N ILE A 174 22.09 3.45 16.54
CA ILE A 174 23.21 2.95 15.74
C ILE A 174 23.96 4.13 15.11
N VAL A 175 25.30 4.07 15.16
CA VAL A 175 26.19 4.98 14.44
C VAL A 175 26.89 4.22 13.30
N VAL A 176 26.73 4.71 12.07
CA VAL A 176 27.32 4.11 10.86
C VAL A 176 28.52 4.96 10.44
N PRO A 177 29.76 4.52 10.71
CA PRO A 177 30.95 5.22 10.25
C PRO A 177 31.15 5.01 8.76
N ARG A 178 31.69 6.03 8.06
CA ARG A 178 32.00 6.02 6.62
C ARG A 178 30.78 5.92 5.69
N GLY A 179 29.58 6.14 6.22
CA GLY A 179 28.35 6.20 5.42
C GLY A 179 28.04 4.92 4.66
N GLY A 180 27.66 5.07 3.38
CA GLY A 180 27.16 3.96 2.56
C GLY A 180 28.17 2.82 2.34
N GLU A 181 29.47 3.06 2.48
CA GLU A 181 30.53 2.07 2.20
C GLU A 181 30.67 1.01 3.31
N ASN A 182 30.00 1.19 4.45
CA ASN A 182 30.06 0.25 5.55
C ASN A 182 29.00 -0.85 5.41
N PHE A 183 29.28 -1.83 4.54
CA PHE A 183 28.37 -2.94 4.25
C PHE A 183 27.97 -3.74 5.50
N VAL A 184 28.91 -3.97 6.43
CA VAL A 184 28.63 -4.70 7.68
C VAL A 184 27.57 -3.98 8.52
N ALA A 185 27.67 -2.65 8.64
CA ALA A 185 26.67 -1.87 9.37
C ALA A 185 25.32 -1.85 8.65
N LEU A 186 25.31 -1.81 7.32
CA LEU A 186 24.09 -1.90 6.52
C LEU A 186 23.39 -3.25 6.72
N ASP A 187 24.13 -4.35 6.63
CA ASP A 187 23.58 -5.71 6.81
C ASP A 187 22.96 -5.89 8.21
N LEU A 188 23.61 -5.37 9.26
CA LEU A 188 23.06 -5.39 10.62
C LEU A 188 21.74 -4.61 10.73
N ILE A 189 21.65 -3.45 10.08
CA ILE A 189 20.41 -2.66 10.06
C ILE A 189 19.30 -3.42 9.33
N VAL A 190 19.62 -3.97 8.16
CA VAL A 190 18.69 -4.73 7.31
C VAL A 190 18.17 -5.96 8.05
N GLN A 191 19.06 -6.76 8.67
CA GLN A 191 18.68 -7.91 9.48
C GLN A 191 17.81 -7.53 10.68
N HIS A 192 18.11 -6.41 11.34
CA HIS A 192 17.29 -5.94 12.45
C HIS A 192 15.87 -5.59 11.98
N VAL A 193 15.74 -4.84 10.88
CA VAL A 193 14.45 -4.48 10.31
C VAL A 193 13.69 -5.72 9.85
N HIS A 194 14.34 -6.69 9.20
CA HIS A 194 13.73 -7.98 8.89
C HIS A 194 13.21 -8.69 10.13
N SER A 195 13.98 -8.75 11.22
CA SER A 195 13.54 -9.38 12.46
C SER A 195 12.31 -8.68 13.07
N GLN A 196 12.23 -7.35 12.98
CA GLN A 196 11.05 -6.61 13.44
C GLN A 196 9.83 -6.86 12.54
N LEU A 197 10.04 -6.86 11.22
CA LEU A 197 9.00 -7.23 10.25
C LEU A 197 8.55 -8.69 10.43
N GLU A 198 9.46 -9.60 10.78
CA GLU A 198 9.17 -11.00 11.08
C GLU A 198 8.42 -11.17 12.39
N LYS A 199 8.60 -10.32 13.40
CA LYS A 199 7.76 -10.36 14.62
C LYS A 199 6.33 -9.94 14.31
N VAL A 200 6.16 -8.86 13.55
CA VAL A 200 4.85 -8.40 13.06
C VAL A 200 4.23 -9.44 12.11
N ARG A 201 5.06 -10.06 11.25
CA ARG A 201 4.67 -11.17 10.38
C ARG A 201 4.45 -12.46 11.15
N MET A 202 5.10 -12.77 12.26
CA MET A 202 4.89 -14.00 13.04
C MET A 202 3.58 -13.94 13.77
N GLU A 203 3.17 -12.76 14.26
CA GLU A 203 1.80 -12.53 14.71
C GLU A 203 0.81 -12.84 13.57
N ALA A 204 1.12 -12.43 12.32
CA ALA A 204 0.31 -12.71 11.13
C ALA A 204 0.51 -14.11 10.47
N ALA A 205 1.63 -14.77 10.68
CA ALA A 205 2.04 -16.04 10.07
C ALA A 205 1.79 -17.20 11.01
N LEU A 206 1.62 -16.92 12.31
CA LEU A 206 0.82 -17.76 13.18
C LEU A 206 -0.51 -18.05 12.49
N ALA A 207 -1.15 -17.10 11.78
CA ALA A 207 -2.36 -17.34 10.97
C ALA A 207 -2.16 -18.20 9.71
N SER A 208 -0.93 -18.41 9.23
CA SER A 208 -0.62 -19.31 8.10
C SER A 208 -0.34 -20.75 8.54
N ALA A 209 -0.09 -21.01 9.83
CA ALA A 209 0.04 -22.35 10.39
C ALA A 209 -1.33 -23.03 10.61
N HIS A 210 -2.40 -22.56 9.95
CA HIS A 210 -3.80 -22.85 10.27
C HIS A 210 -4.45 -23.87 9.32
N GLN A 211 -3.78 -24.99 9.02
CA GLN A 211 -4.52 -26.15 8.51
C GLN A 211 -5.33 -26.76 9.67
N GLY A 212 -6.64 -26.48 9.72
CA GLY A 212 -7.57 -27.09 10.67
C GLY A 212 -8.19 -26.19 11.74
N GLN A 213 -7.98 -24.87 11.68
CA GLN A 213 -8.75 -23.94 12.51
C GLN A 213 -10.15 -23.71 11.93
N PRO A 214 -11.15 -23.36 12.77
CA PRO A 214 -12.47 -22.99 12.28
C PRO A 214 -12.38 -21.75 11.40
N LEU A 215 -13.22 -21.71 10.36
CA LEU A 215 -13.33 -20.56 9.47
C LEU A 215 -13.62 -19.27 10.26
N PRO A 216 -13.07 -18.11 9.85
CA PRO A 216 -13.28 -16.84 10.55
C PRO A 216 -14.76 -16.45 10.65
N THR A 217 -15.15 -15.79 11.74
CA THR A 217 -16.54 -15.33 11.95
C THR A 217 -16.97 -14.23 10.98
N THR A 218 -16.02 -13.55 10.35
CA THR A 218 -16.26 -12.53 9.31
C THR A 218 -16.58 -13.12 7.94
N LEU A 219 -16.37 -14.43 7.75
CA LEU A 219 -16.70 -15.13 6.52
C LEU A 219 -18.19 -15.51 6.50
N SER A 220 -18.86 -15.16 5.40
CA SER A 220 -20.17 -15.70 5.05
C SER A 220 -20.09 -16.47 3.73
N VAL A 221 -20.44 -17.74 3.78
CA VAL A 221 -20.55 -18.59 2.58
C VAL A 221 -22.01 -18.64 2.16
N LEU A 222 -22.27 -18.42 0.87
CA LEU A 222 -23.61 -18.59 0.28
C LEU A 222 -24.15 -20.00 0.58
N GLU A 223 -25.44 -20.10 0.84
CA GLU A 223 -26.08 -21.40 1.09
C GLU A 223 -25.82 -22.39 -0.06
N ASN A 224 -25.28 -23.57 0.29
CA ASN A 224 -24.92 -24.60 -0.68
C ASN A 224 -26.14 -25.43 -1.10
N THR A 225 -27.10 -24.78 -1.77
CA THR A 225 -28.28 -25.43 -2.33
C THR A 225 -27.88 -26.38 -3.49
N PRO A 226 -28.72 -27.38 -3.84
CA PRO A 226 -28.46 -28.25 -5.00
C PRO A 226 -28.23 -27.46 -6.29
N GLN A 227 -28.89 -26.31 -6.45
CA GLN A 227 -28.72 -25.44 -7.62
C GLN A 227 -27.36 -24.72 -7.61
N VAL A 228 -26.93 -24.18 -6.47
CA VAL A 228 -25.60 -23.56 -6.31
C VAL A 228 -24.50 -24.58 -6.57
N ARG A 229 -24.66 -25.80 -6.02
CA ARG A 229 -23.75 -26.91 -6.28
C ARG A 229 -23.70 -27.30 -7.76
N GLY A 230 -24.85 -27.39 -8.43
CA GLY A 230 -24.94 -27.66 -9.87
C GLY A 230 -24.20 -26.62 -10.72
N MET A 231 -24.37 -25.33 -10.40
CA MET A 231 -23.63 -24.25 -11.08
C MET A 231 -22.12 -24.34 -10.81
N HIS A 232 -21.71 -24.64 -9.58
CA HIS A 232 -20.32 -24.90 -9.25
C HIS A 232 -19.74 -26.07 -10.05
N THR A 233 -20.46 -27.17 -10.20
CA THR A 233 -20.01 -28.32 -11.01
C THR A 233 -19.72 -27.90 -12.46
N ILE A 234 -20.60 -27.10 -13.06
CA ILE A 234 -20.43 -26.65 -14.45
C ILE A 234 -19.24 -25.71 -14.58
N ILE A 235 -19.11 -24.69 -13.74
CA ILE A 235 -17.98 -23.75 -13.84
C ILE A 235 -16.64 -24.41 -13.45
N ARG A 236 -16.63 -25.49 -12.67
CA ARG A 236 -15.42 -26.24 -12.32
C ARG A 236 -15.01 -27.25 -13.40
N ASN A 237 -15.95 -27.71 -14.23
CA ASN A 237 -15.64 -28.67 -15.27
C ASN A 237 -14.73 -28.03 -16.33
N LYS A 238 -13.58 -28.67 -16.59
CA LYS A 238 -12.61 -28.24 -17.60
C LYS A 238 -13.18 -28.29 -19.02
N ASP A 239 -14.12 -29.20 -19.28
CA ASP A 239 -14.68 -29.47 -20.61
C ASP A 239 -15.90 -28.57 -20.91
N THR A 240 -16.29 -27.69 -19.97
CA THR A 240 -17.41 -26.76 -20.16
C THR A 240 -17.06 -25.67 -21.17
N THR A 241 -17.96 -25.47 -22.14
CA THR A 241 -17.80 -24.44 -23.17
C THR A 241 -17.76 -23.03 -22.56
N ARG A 242 -17.08 -22.09 -23.24
CA ARG A 242 -16.97 -20.71 -22.76
C ARG A 242 -18.33 -20.06 -22.53
N ASP A 243 -19.28 -20.27 -23.44
CA ASP A 243 -20.60 -19.65 -23.36
C ASP A 243 -21.40 -20.15 -22.14
N GLU A 244 -21.35 -21.46 -21.87
CA GLU A 244 -21.93 -22.04 -20.64
C GLU A 244 -21.20 -21.54 -19.40
N PHE A 245 -19.86 -21.50 -19.41
CA PHE A 245 -19.06 -21.00 -18.30
C PHE A 245 -19.45 -19.56 -17.93
N ILE A 246 -19.54 -18.66 -18.91
CA ILE A 246 -19.97 -17.27 -18.71
C ILE A 246 -21.41 -17.22 -18.18
N PHE A 247 -22.33 -17.97 -18.78
CA PHE A 247 -23.74 -17.98 -18.40
C PHE A 247 -23.93 -18.42 -16.94
N TYR A 248 -23.36 -19.56 -16.54
CA TYR A 248 -23.49 -20.07 -15.18
C TYR A 248 -22.70 -19.26 -14.16
N SER A 249 -21.54 -18.70 -14.54
CA SER A 249 -20.80 -17.77 -13.68
C SER A 249 -21.61 -16.52 -13.38
N LYS A 250 -22.23 -15.89 -14.38
CA LYS A 250 -23.11 -14.72 -14.19
C LYS A 250 -24.29 -15.01 -13.28
N ARG A 251 -24.92 -16.19 -13.42
CA ARG A 251 -26.00 -16.63 -12.54
C ARG A 251 -25.54 -16.75 -11.08
N LEU A 252 -24.37 -17.33 -10.87
CA LEU A 252 -23.79 -17.49 -9.53
C LEU A 252 -23.37 -16.14 -8.93
N MET A 253 -22.75 -15.25 -9.73
CA MET A 253 -22.42 -13.88 -9.31
C MET A 253 -23.65 -13.10 -8.85
N ARG A 254 -24.79 -13.24 -9.54
CA ARG A 254 -26.03 -12.58 -9.14
C ARG A 254 -26.51 -13.02 -7.77
N LEU A 255 -26.46 -14.33 -7.47
CA LEU A 255 -26.80 -14.86 -6.15
C LEU A 255 -25.81 -14.37 -5.07
N LEU A 256 -24.51 -14.35 -5.38
CA LEU A 256 -23.48 -13.85 -4.49
C LEU A 256 -23.72 -12.38 -4.11
N ILE A 257 -24.06 -11.54 -5.09
CA ILE A 257 -24.31 -10.11 -4.88
C ILE A 257 -25.57 -9.89 -4.05
N GLU A 258 -26.67 -10.58 -4.35
CA GLU A 258 -27.90 -10.49 -3.53
C GLU A 258 -27.65 -10.91 -2.08
N HIS A 259 -26.89 -11.99 -1.88
CA HIS A 259 -26.47 -12.43 -0.55
C HIS A 259 -25.62 -11.36 0.15
N ALA A 260 -24.70 -10.71 -0.56
CA ALA A 260 -23.89 -9.64 -0.02
C ALA A 260 -24.71 -8.40 0.39
N LEU A 261 -25.71 -8.02 -0.41
CA LEU A 261 -26.59 -6.88 -0.12
C LEU A 261 -27.46 -7.12 1.13
N SER A 262 -27.74 -8.38 1.49
CA SER A 262 -28.50 -8.72 2.70
C SER A 262 -27.84 -8.27 4.01
N PHE A 263 -26.52 -8.06 3.97
CA PHE A 263 -25.70 -7.66 5.10
C PHE A 263 -25.58 -6.14 5.28
N LEU A 264 -26.12 -5.35 4.35
CA LEU A 264 -26.17 -3.91 4.48
C LEU A 264 -27.18 -3.48 5.55
N PRO A 265 -26.95 -2.34 6.24
CA PRO A 265 -27.87 -1.86 7.28
C PRO A 265 -29.20 -1.39 6.66
N LEU A 266 -30.25 -2.18 6.86
CA LEU A 266 -31.62 -1.84 6.47
C LEU A 266 -32.36 -1.19 7.64
N LYS A 267 -33.11 -0.12 7.36
CA LYS A 267 -34.02 0.50 8.34
C LYS A 267 -35.44 0.03 8.12
N SER A 268 -36.19 -0.22 9.20
CA SER A 268 -37.63 -0.47 9.12
C SER A 268 -38.34 0.76 8.57
N VAL A 269 -39.31 0.53 7.68
CA VAL A 269 -40.16 1.57 7.11
C VAL A 269 -41.57 1.02 6.96
N THR A 270 -42.56 1.82 7.32
CA THR A 270 -43.97 1.51 7.05
C THR A 270 -44.38 2.19 5.76
N VAL A 271 -45.03 1.44 4.87
CA VAL A 271 -45.63 1.97 3.65
C VAL A 271 -47.11 1.64 3.62
N GLU A 272 -47.89 2.47 2.95
CA GLU A 272 -49.29 2.20 2.68
C GLU A 272 -49.40 1.43 1.36
N THR A 273 -50.10 0.30 1.36
CA THR A 273 -50.34 -0.47 0.14
C THR A 273 -51.45 0.19 -0.70
N PRO A 274 -51.57 -0.13 -2.00
CA PRO A 274 -52.67 0.37 -2.83
C PRO A 274 -54.08 0.04 -2.31
N GLN A 275 -54.21 -0.90 -1.36
CA GLN A 275 -55.46 -1.29 -0.71
C GLN A 275 -55.75 -0.47 0.57
N GLY A 276 -54.91 0.51 0.92
CA GLY A 276 -55.08 1.36 2.12
C GLY A 276 -54.64 0.70 3.42
N THR A 277 -53.91 -0.43 3.36
CA THR A 277 -53.39 -1.14 4.53
C THR A 277 -51.91 -0.85 4.74
N THR A 278 -51.47 -0.75 5.98
CA THR A 278 -50.05 -0.53 6.30
C THR A 278 -49.25 -1.83 6.19
N TYR A 279 -48.10 -1.78 5.52
CA TYR A 279 -47.12 -2.85 5.44
C TYR A 279 -45.80 -2.42 6.08
N GLU A 280 -45.29 -3.20 7.02
CA GLU A 280 -43.97 -2.99 7.63
C GLU A 280 -42.89 -3.69 6.80
N GLY A 281 -42.07 -2.89 6.13
CA GLY A 281 -40.97 -3.35 5.30
C GLY A 281 -39.62 -2.85 5.78
N LYS A 282 -38.61 -3.09 4.96
CA LYS A 282 -37.24 -2.62 5.18
C LYS A 282 -36.77 -1.82 3.96
N ARG A 283 -35.96 -0.78 4.21
CA ARG A 283 -35.36 0.04 3.16
C ARG A 283 -33.90 0.31 3.49
N PHE A 284 -33.05 0.18 2.48
CA PHE A 284 -31.67 0.65 2.57
C PHE A 284 -31.64 2.18 2.59
N HIS A 285 -31.07 2.78 3.63
CA HIS A 285 -31.28 4.20 3.92
C HIS A 285 -30.01 5.03 3.73
N ARG A 286 -30.06 5.97 2.77
CA ARG A 286 -29.15 7.13 2.58
C ARG A 286 -27.66 6.87 2.42
N GLN A 287 -27.17 5.65 2.62
CA GLN A 287 -25.78 5.29 2.42
C GLN A 287 -25.57 4.91 0.95
N ARG A 288 -24.45 5.35 0.39
CA ARG A 288 -24.08 5.04 -0.99
C ARG A 288 -23.33 3.71 -1.03
N ILE A 289 -23.52 2.95 -2.10
CA ILE A 289 -22.78 1.73 -2.36
C ILE A 289 -21.88 2.01 -3.56
N THR A 290 -20.63 1.59 -3.46
CA THR A 290 -19.67 1.63 -4.56
C THR A 290 -19.13 0.22 -4.80
N GLY A 291 -19.17 -0.23 -6.04
CA GLY A 291 -18.47 -1.45 -6.47
C GLY A 291 -17.02 -1.13 -6.81
N VAL A 292 -16.07 -1.95 -6.39
CA VAL A 292 -14.66 -1.81 -6.76
C VAL A 292 -14.16 -3.15 -7.29
N SER A 293 -13.69 -3.19 -8.53
CA SER A 293 -13.18 -4.42 -9.14
C SER A 293 -11.66 -4.48 -9.08
N ILE A 294 -11.15 -5.62 -8.60
CA ILE A 294 -9.74 -5.99 -8.75
C ILE A 294 -9.55 -6.54 -10.15
N LEU A 295 -8.83 -5.82 -11.01
CA LEU A 295 -8.61 -6.21 -12.39
C LEU A 295 -7.60 -7.37 -12.47
N ARG A 296 -7.78 -8.31 -13.40
CA ARG A 296 -8.80 -8.35 -14.48
C ARG A 296 -10.06 -9.11 -14.08
N ALA A 297 -9.96 -10.11 -13.21
CA ALA A 297 -11.05 -11.06 -12.96
C ALA A 297 -12.25 -10.42 -12.24
N GLY A 298 -12.04 -9.45 -11.35
CA GLY A 298 -13.11 -8.74 -10.65
C GLY A 298 -14.03 -7.90 -11.55
N GLU A 299 -13.59 -7.56 -12.77
CA GLU A 299 -14.43 -6.82 -13.74
C GLU A 299 -15.62 -7.66 -14.22
N THR A 300 -15.49 -8.99 -14.20
CA THR A 300 -16.54 -9.90 -14.65
C THR A 300 -17.83 -9.80 -13.82
N MET A 301 -17.73 -9.34 -12.56
CA MET A 301 -18.84 -9.16 -11.63
C MET A 301 -19.58 -7.82 -11.81
N GLU A 302 -19.00 -6.83 -12.50
CA GLU A 302 -19.61 -5.48 -12.64
C GLU A 302 -20.98 -5.54 -13.30
N GLN A 303 -21.14 -6.39 -14.32
CA GLN A 303 -22.43 -6.58 -15.01
C GLN A 303 -23.49 -7.17 -14.07
N ALA A 304 -23.12 -8.11 -13.21
CA ALA A 304 -24.05 -8.69 -12.25
C ALA A 304 -24.41 -7.66 -11.17
N LEU A 305 -23.47 -6.83 -10.74
CA LEU A 305 -23.69 -5.80 -9.73
C LEU A 305 -24.61 -4.69 -10.24
N THR A 306 -24.36 -4.19 -11.45
CA THR A 306 -25.18 -3.14 -12.09
C THR A 306 -26.59 -3.63 -12.44
N ALA A 307 -26.78 -4.95 -12.64
CA ALA A 307 -28.10 -5.55 -12.85
C ALA A 307 -28.96 -5.60 -11.58
N VAL A 308 -28.35 -5.58 -10.39
CA VAL A 308 -29.05 -5.60 -9.09
C VAL A 308 -29.13 -4.19 -8.48
N CYS A 309 -28.04 -3.43 -8.54
CA CYS A 309 -27.91 -2.08 -8.00
C CYS A 309 -27.92 -1.05 -9.14
N LYS A 310 -29.07 -0.38 -9.32
CA LYS A 310 -29.19 0.70 -10.31
C LYS A 310 -28.32 1.91 -9.91
N ASP A 311 -27.69 2.54 -10.90
CA ASP A 311 -26.88 3.76 -10.76
C ASP A 311 -25.70 3.65 -9.76
N ILE A 312 -25.16 2.43 -9.59
CA ILE A 312 -24.00 2.19 -8.73
C ILE A 312 -22.72 2.80 -9.32
N ARG A 313 -21.88 3.37 -8.46
CA ARG A 313 -20.55 3.87 -8.85
C ARG A 313 -19.56 2.71 -8.89
N LEU A 314 -18.68 2.71 -9.89
CA LEU A 314 -17.66 1.69 -10.06
C LEU A 314 -16.25 2.29 -9.94
N GLY A 315 -15.42 1.65 -9.13
CA GLY A 315 -13.99 1.86 -9.04
C GLY A 315 -13.21 0.67 -9.59
N LYS A 316 -11.96 0.90 -10.01
CA LYS A 316 -11.09 -0.11 -10.58
C LYS A 316 -9.70 -0.03 -9.93
N ILE A 317 -9.17 -1.19 -9.56
CA ILE A 317 -7.83 -1.35 -9.01
C ILE A 317 -7.12 -2.42 -9.83
N LEU A 318 -5.97 -2.12 -10.42
CA LEU A 318 -5.12 -3.12 -11.07
C LEU A 318 -3.96 -3.46 -10.15
N ILE A 319 -3.94 -4.71 -9.69
CA ILE A 319 -2.85 -5.26 -8.90
C ILE A 319 -2.23 -6.38 -9.72
N GLN A 320 -0.92 -6.34 -9.88
CA GLN A 320 -0.18 -7.42 -10.54
C GLN A 320 0.93 -7.89 -9.62
N THR A 321 1.16 -9.19 -9.59
CA THR A 321 2.29 -9.74 -8.85
C THR A 321 3.54 -9.57 -9.70
N ASN A 322 4.56 -8.92 -9.17
CA ASN A 322 5.86 -8.81 -9.79
C ASN A 322 6.49 -10.21 -9.93
N HIS A 323 6.87 -10.59 -11.14
CA HIS A 323 7.40 -11.93 -11.42
C HIS A 323 8.78 -12.19 -10.81
N HIS A 324 9.55 -11.14 -10.49
CA HIS A 324 10.87 -11.27 -9.89
C HIS A 324 10.80 -11.36 -8.36
N THR A 325 9.97 -10.52 -7.72
CA THR A 325 9.88 -10.44 -6.26
C THR A 325 8.75 -11.28 -5.68
N GLY A 326 7.76 -11.68 -6.50
CA GLY A 326 6.55 -12.36 -6.04
C GLY A 326 5.57 -11.45 -5.29
N GLU A 327 5.81 -10.13 -5.30
CA GLU A 327 5.04 -9.17 -4.51
C GLU A 327 3.93 -8.48 -5.31
N PRO A 328 2.77 -8.18 -4.71
CA PRO A 328 1.70 -7.48 -5.39
C PRO A 328 1.99 -5.97 -5.51
N GLU A 329 1.90 -5.42 -6.72
CA GLU A 329 2.16 -4.03 -7.05
C GLU A 329 0.91 -3.32 -7.61
N LEU A 330 0.74 -2.03 -7.29
CA LEU A 330 -0.41 -1.21 -7.71
C LEU A 330 -0.06 -0.52 -9.01
N HIS A 331 -0.60 -1.02 -10.12
CA HIS A 331 -0.33 -0.43 -11.44
C HIS A 331 -1.37 0.62 -11.85
N TYR A 332 -2.61 0.47 -11.39
CA TYR A 332 -3.69 1.39 -11.76
C TYR A 332 -4.71 1.53 -10.63
N LEU A 333 -5.18 2.76 -10.43
CA LEU A 333 -6.19 3.08 -9.45
C LEU A 333 -7.14 4.15 -9.99
N ARG A 334 -8.44 3.83 -9.98
CA ARG A 334 -9.50 4.80 -10.27
C ARG A 334 -10.68 4.54 -9.34
N LEU A 335 -10.83 5.35 -8.31
CA LEU A 335 -11.94 5.27 -7.36
C LEU A 335 -12.92 6.46 -7.55
N PRO A 336 -14.21 6.28 -7.26
CA PRO A 336 -15.15 7.39 -7.17
C PRO A 336 -14.71 8.44 -6.15
N LYS A 337 -15.06 9.71 -6.40
CA LYS A 337 -14.89 10.79 -5.41
C LYS A 337 -15.78 10.50 -4.19
N GLU A 338 -15.31 10.83 -2.99
CA GLU A 338 -16.05 10.64 -1.73
C GLU A 338 -16.35 9.16 -1.38
N ILE A 339 -15.48 8.22 -1.78
CA ILE A 339 -15.65 6.79 -1.44
C ILE A 339 -15.59 6.51 0.07
N SER A 340 -15.00 7.41 0.87
CA SER A 340 -14.82 7.24 2.32
C SER A 340 -16.13 7.08 3.11
N GLU A 341 -17.25 7.59 2.59
CA GLU A 341 -18.57 7.49 3.23
C GLU A 341 -19.37 6.26 2.80
N ASP A 342 -18.93 5.55 1.76
CA ASP A 342 -19.66 4.48 1.10
C ASP A 342 -19.48 3.12 1.77
N TYR A 343 -20.43 2.23 1.49
CA TYR A 343 -20.20 0.78 1.57
C TYR A 343 -19.51 0.33 0.29
N VAL A 344 -18.37 -0.34 0.43
CA VAL A 344 -17.56 -0.76 -0.71
C VAL A 344 -17.68 -2.26 -0.92
N ILE A 345 -18.21 -2.65 -2.08
CA ILE A 345 -18.24 -4.04 -2.55
C ILE A 345 -16.99 -4.26 -3.38
N LEU A 346 -15.95 -4.82 -2.76
CA LEU A 346 -14.69 -5.16 -3.38
C LEU A 346 -14.81 -6.54 -4.04
N MET A 347 -14.63 -6.61 -5.36
CA MET A 347 -14.94 -7.79 -6.17
C MET A 347 -13.68 -8.39 -6.79
N ASP A 348 -13.51 -9.70 -6.59
CA ASP A 348 -12.51 -10.51 -7.27
C ASP A 348 -13.06 -11.92 -7.52
N SER A 349 -12.82 -12.52 -8.69
CA SER A 349 -13.45 -13.81 -9.02
C SER A 349 -12.93 -14.97 -8.20
N THR A 350 -11.65 -14.95 -7.84
CA THR A 350 -10.99 -16.01 -7.08
C THR A 350 -9.97 -15.43 -6.12
N VAL A 351 -9.98 -15.87 -4.86
CA VAL A 351 -8.99 -15.46 -3.86
C VAL A 351 -8.17 -16.68 -3.41
N SER A 352 -6.93 -16.80 -3.89
CA SER A 352 -6.03 -17.89 -3.51
C SER A 352 -5.25 -17.56 -2.23
N THR A 353 -4.15 -16.82 -2.32
CA THR A 353 -3.33 -16.42 -1.17
C THR A 353 -3.91 -15.22 -0.42
N GLY A 354 -4.80 -14.47 -1.05
CA GLY A 354 -5.33 -13.22 -0.50
C GLY A 354 -4.46 -12.00 -0.74
N ALA A 355 -3.27 -12.12 -1.36
CA ALA A 355 -2.33 -11.01 -1.53
C ALA A 355 -2.94 -9.80 -2.25
N ALA A 356 -3.58 -10.01 -3.40
CA ALA A 356 -4.24 -8.94 -4.16
C ALA A 356 -5.43 -8.34 -3.40
N ALA A 357 -6.24 -9.18 -2.75
CA ALA A 357 -7.37 -8.74 -1.95
C ALA A 357 -6.93 -7.88 -0.75
N MET A 358 -5.89 -8.31 -0.02
CA MET A 358 -5.33 -7.57 1.11
C MET A 358 -4.81 -6.19 0.67
N MET A 359 -4.12 -6.15 -0.45
CA MET A 359 -3.62 -4.91 -1.03
C MET A 359 -4.75 -3.98 -1.45
N ALA A 360 -5.80 -4.50 -2.10
CA ALA A 360 -6.95 -3.70 -2.47
C ALA A 360 -7.71 -3.16 -1.24
N VAL A 361 -7.88 -3.96 -0.19
CA VAL A 361 -8.44 -3.50 1.09
C VAL A 361 -7.59 -2.38 1.67
N ARG A 362 -6.26 -2.52 1.67
CA ARG A 362 -5.35 -1.47 2.16
C ARG A 362 -5.48 -0.18 1.37
N VAL A 363 -5.57 -0.26 0.03
CA VAL A 363 -5.83 0.91 -0.82
C VAL A 363 -7.15 1.59 -0.44
N LEU A 364 -8.21 0.83 -0.12
CA LEU A 364 -9.48 1.42 0.31
C LEU A 364 -9.35 2.12 1.67
N LEU A 365 -8.65 1.52 2.64
CA LEU A 365 -8.37 2.13 3.94
C LEU A 365 -7.53 3.41 3.79
N ASP A 366 -6.57 3.42 2.87
CA ASP A 366 -5.75 4.58 2.51
C ASP A 366 -6.59 5.74 1.95
N HIS A 367 -7.76 5.44 1.41
CA HIS A 367 -8.77 6.37 0.92
C HIS A 367 -9.89 6.66 1.95
N ASP A 368 -9.60 6.42 3.24
CA ASP A 368 -10.47 6.66 4.39
C ASP A 368 -11.80 5.89 4.37
N VAL A 369 -11.89 4.79 3.61
CA VAL A 369 -13.02 3.85 3.73
C VAL A 369 -12.93 3.15 5.08
N GLN A 370 -14.05 3.05 5.79
CA GLN A 370 -14.09 2.36 7.07
C GLN A 370 -14.02 0.84 6.85
N GLU A 371 -13.17 0.15 7.61
CA GLU A 371 -12.91 -1.29 7.47
C GLU A 371 -14.19 -2.15 7.58
N ASP A 372 -15.10 -1.79 8.48
CA ASP A 372 -16.41 -2.45 8.68
C ASP A 372 -17.43 -2.19 7.56
N ARG A 373 -17.09 -1.31 6.62
CA ARG A 373 -17.89 -1.00 5.42
C ARG A 373 -17.32 -1.65 4.15
N ILE A 374 -16.27 -2.45 4.26
CA ILE A 374 -15.66 -3.16 3.13
C ILE A 374 -16.19 -4.60 3.09
N PHE A 375 -16.74 -4.97 1.94
CA PHE A 375 -17.34 -6.27 1.66
C PHE A 375 -16.51 -6.90 0.54
N LEU A 376 -15.69 -7.91 0.88
CA LEU A 376 -14.88 -8.64 -0.10
C LEU A 376 -15.71 -9.81 -0.67
N LEU A 377 -16.03 -9.74 -1.96
CA LEU A 377 -16.81 -10.75 -2.68
C LEU A 377 -15.92 -11.59 -3.60
N SER A 378 -16.11 -12.90 -3.55
CA SER A 378 -15.51 -13.82 -4.52
C SER A 378 -16.40 -15.02 -4.86
N LEU A 379 -16.24 -15.62 -6.04
CA LEU A 379 -16.92 -16.89 -6.34
C LEU A 379 -16.24 -18.06 -5.63
N LEU A 380 -14.93 -17.99 -5.46
CA LEU A 380 -14.17 -19.08 -4.87
C LEU A 380 -12.99 -18.53 -4.08
N MET A 381 -12.87 -18.96 -2.83
CA MET A 381 -11.72 -18.62 -1.99
C MET A 381 -11.03 -19.88 -1.51
N ALA A 382 -9.72 -19.84 -1.33
CA ALA A 382 -9.02 -20.87 -0.57
C ALA A 382 -9.05 -20.53 0.93
N GLU A 383 -9.03 -21.54 1.80
CA GLU A 383 -8.94 -21.35 3.26
C GLU A 383 -7.78 -20.41 3.63
N LEU A 384 -6.60 -20.59 3.01
CA LEU A 384 -5.43 -19.72 3.21
C LEU A 384 -5.74 -18.24 2.94
N GLY A 385 -6.42 -17.93 1.83
CA GLY A 385 -6.77 -16.56 1.45
C GLY A 385 -7.80 -15.95 2.39
N VAL A 386 -8.79 -16.74 2.82
CA VAL A 386 -9.79 -16.30 3.80
C VAL A 386 -9.10 -15.94 5.13
N HIS A 387 -8.27 -16.83 5.67
CA HIS A 387 -7.57 -16.59 6.93
C HIS A 387 -6.63 -15.39 6.84
N SER A 388 -5.85 -15.28 5.75
CA SER A 388 -4.93 -14.17 5.52
C SER A 388 -5.66 -12.82 5.55
N VAL A 389 -6.78 -12.70 4.82
CA VAL A 389 -7.56 -11.45 4.77
C VAL A 389 -8.25 -11.17 6.11
N ALA A 390 -8.89 -12.17 6.72
CA ALA A 390 -9.62 -11.99 7.97
C ALA A 390 -8.69 -11.62 9.14
N TYR A 391 -7.48 -12.17 9.16
CA TYR A 391 -6.47 -11.82 10.17
C TYR A 391 -5.97 -10.39 9.98
N ALA A 392 -5.61 -10.02 8.75
CA ALA A 392 -5.10 -8.68 8.44
C ALA A 392 -6.16 -7.58 8.64
N PHE A 393 -7.43 -7.91 8.38
CA PHE A 393 -8.54 -6.96 8.42
C PHE A 393 -9.77 -7.58 9.10
N PRO A 394 -9.78 -7.67 10.46
CA PRO A 394 -10.79 -8.39 11.22
C PRO A 394 -12.20 -7.78 11.17
N ARG A 395 -12.39 -6.59 10.60
CA ARG A 395 -13.72 -5.98 10.43
C ARG A 395 -14.25 -6.04 9.00
N VAL A 396 -13.42 -6.44 8.03
CA VAL A 396 -13.86 -6.66 6.64
C VAL A 396 -14.79 -7.85 6.61
N ARG A 397 -15.92 -7.72 5.91
CA ARG A 397 -16.85 -8.83 5.70
C ARG A 397 -16.44 -9.60 4.46
N ILE A 398 -16.14 -10.89 4.62
CA ILE A 398 -15.71 -11.76 3.52
C ILE A 398 -16.92 -12.58 3.08
N ILE A 399 -17.24 -12.56 1.78
CA ILE A 399 -18.45 -13.20 1.26
C ILE A 399 -18.05 -14.02 0.02
N THR A 400 -18.37 -15.31 0.03
CA THR A 400 -18.03 -16.22 -1.08
C THR A 400 -19.13 -17.23 -1.36
N THR A 401 -19.13 -17.85 -2.54
CA THR A 401 -20.04 -18.97 -2.81
C THR A 401 -19.45 -20.34 -2.47
N ALA A 402 -18.12 -20.46 -2.40
CA ALA A 402 -17.44 -21.67 -1.96
C ALA A 402 -16.06 -21.37 -1.34
N VAL A 403 -15.61 -22.27 -0.46
CA VAL A 403 -14.26 -22.29 0.10
C VAL A 403 -13.63 -23.66 -0.16
N ASP A 404 -12.45 -23.65 -0.76
CA ASP A 404 -11.65 -24.84 -1.05
C ASP A 404 -10.44 -24.93 -0.10
N LYS A 405 -10.02 -26.15 0.22
CA LYS A 405 -9.03 -26.40 1.29
C LYS A 405 -7.59 -26.11 0.92
N ARG A 406 -7.21 -26.30 -0.34
CA ARG A 406 -5.81 -26.34 -0.75
C ARG A 406 -5.49 -25.30 -1.79
N VAL A 407 -4.24 -24.87 -1.77
CA VAL A 407 -3.60 -24.07 -2.81
C VAL A 407 -2.41 -24.89 -3.33
N SER A 408 -2.18 -24.88 -4.65
CA SER A 408 -1.03 -25.52 -5.31
C SER A 408 0.26 -24.73 -5.07
N GLU A 409 1.40 -25.29 -5.46
CA GLU A 409 2.70 -24.59 -5.40
C GLU A 409 2.72 -23.36 -6.32
N GLU A 410 1.98 -23.39 -7.42
CA GLU A 410 1.76 -22.28 -8.35
C GLU A 410 0.61 -21.34 -7.92
N PHE A 411 0.20 -21.40 -6.66
CA PHE A 411 -0.84 -20.55 -6.06
C PHE A 411 -2.26 -20.72 -6.64
N HIS A 412 -2.56 -21.85 -7.28
CA HIS A 412 -3.90 -22.16 -7.77
C HIS A 412 -4.75 -22.83 -6.70
N ILE A 413 -6.03 -22.49 -6.62
CA ILE A 413 -6.97 -23.14 -5.70
C ILE A 413 -7.23 -24.58 -6.16
N ILE A 414 -7.25 -25.55 -5.24
CA ILE A 414 -7.54 -26.97 -5.52
C ILE A 414 -8.75 -27.42 -4.67
N PRO A 415 -9.80 -28.03 -5.27
CA PRO A 415 -9.94 -28.40 -6.69
C PRO A 415 -10.12 -27.23 -7.66
N GLY A 416 -10.50 -26.04 -7.19
CA GLY A 416 -10.44 -24.82 -8.01
C GLY A 416 -11.38 -24.75 -9.21
N ILE A 417 -11.13 -23.76 -10.06
CA ILE A 417 -11.82 -23.51 -11.34
C ILE A 417 -10.84 -23.19 -12.50
N GLY A 418 -9.53 -23.36 -12.26
CA GLY A 418 -8.46 -22.85 -13.15
C GLY A 418 -8.34 -21.33 -13.10
N ASN A 419 -7.70 -20.73 -14.11
CA ASN A 419 -7.66 -19.28 -14.24
C ASN A 419 -9.03 -18.76 -14.69
N PHE A 420 -9.75 -18.11 -13.77
CA PHE A 420 -11.09 -17.62 -14.05
C PHE A 420 -11.11 -16.56 -15.16
N GLY A 421 -10.14 -15.64 -15.15
CA GLY A 421 -10.06 -14.57 -16.13
C GLY A 421 -9.88 -15.12 -17.54
N ASP A 422 -8.95 -16.06 -17.72
CA ASP A 422 -8.66 -16.61 -19.04
C ASP A 422 -9.83 -17.42 -19.60
N ARG A 423 -10.49 -18.24 -18.76
CA ARG A 423 -11.70 -18.98 -19.15
C ARG A 423 -12.88 -18.07 -19.47
N TYR A 424 -13.02 -16.94 -18.77
CA TYR A 424 -14.12 -16.00 -18.97
C TYR A 424 -13.92 -15.12 -20.22
N PHE A 425 -12.70 -14.60 -20.42
CA PHE A 425 -12.39 -13.71 -21.55
C PHE A 425 -11.94 -14.47 -22.80
N GLY A 426 -11.60 -15.76 -22.68
CA GLY A 426 -11.04 -16.58 -23.76
C GLY A 426 -9.60 -16.21 -24.10
N THR A 427 -8.79 -15.91 -23.09
CA THR A 427 -7.35 -15.58 -23.25
C THR A 427 -6.43 -16.76 -22.98
N ASP A 428 -6.96 -17.97 -22.88
CA ASP A 428 -6.21 -19.22 -22.86
C ASP A 428 -5.45 -19.36 -24.21
N GLY A 429 -4.20 -18.93 -24.26
CA GLY A 429 -3.31 -19.22 -25.38
C GLY A 429 -2.92 -20.70 -25.39
N PRO A 430 -2.60 -21.30 -26.56
CA PRO A 430 -1.96 -22.62 -26.57
C PRO A 430 -0.66 -22.52 -25.76
N SER A 431 -0.45 -23.46 -24.85
CA SER A 431 0.79 -23.62 -24.10
C SER A 431 1.93 -23.96 -25.07
N ALA A 432 2.48 -22.96 -25.75
CA ALA A 432 3.82 -23.04 -26.29
C ALA A 432 4.80 -23.07 -25.12
N TRP A 433 5.87 -23.86 -25.23
CA TRP A 433 6.90 -24.15 -24.22
C TRP A 433 6.65 -25.35 -23.30
N SER A 434 6.22 -26.46 -23.87
CA SER A 434 6.70 -27.78 -23.44
C SER A 434 7.85 -28.18 -24.36
N GLU A 435 9.08 -27.68 -24.13
CA GLU A 435 10.27 -28.28 -24.74
C GLU A 435 10.47 -29.67 -24.13
N GLY A 436 10.24 -30.70 -24.93
CA GLY A 436 10.36 -32.07 -24.46
C GLY A 436 9.99 -33.13 -25.49
N ASP A 437 10.29 -32.92 -26.78
CA ASP A 437 10.42 -34.02 -27.73
C ASP A 437 11.69 -33.78 -28.55
N GLY A 438 12.75 -34.50 -28.17
CA GLY A 438 13.98 -34.58 -28.95
C GLY A 438 13.70 -35.31 -30.28
N PRO A 439 14.40 -34.96 -31.36
CA PRO A 439 14.16 -35.58 -32.65
C PRO A 439 14.67 -37.03 -32.63
N ASN A 440 13.75 -37.98 -32.79
CA ASN A 440 14.06 -39.31 -33.28
C ASN A 440 13.82 -39.33 -34.80
N CYS A 441 14.82 -39.85 -35.50
CA CYS A 441 14.95 -40.10 -36.94
C CYS A 441 15.48 -38.96 -37.81
#